data_AF-Q5D9Q7-F1
#
_entry.id   AF-Q5D9Q7-F1
#
_cell.length_a   1.000
_cell.length_b   1.000
_cell.length_c   1.000
_cell.angle_alpha   90.00
_cell.angle_beta   90.00
_cell.angle_gamma   90.00
#
_symmetry.space_group_name_H-M   'P 1'
#
loop_
_entity.id
_entity.type
_entity.pdbx_description
1 polymer ?
#
loop_
_entity_poly.entity_id
_entity_poly.type
_entity_poly.pdbx_seq_one_letter_code
_entity_poly.pdbx_strand_id
1 'polypeptide(L)'
;MEVGRWDEANRAKVQLEELQRHRRRQMAATLAAQSLNSNKQDGLNNIHNKSDSSITEECYNTQPSPSVSNFLDVVDSQHKPLWFTKEIDQITMKETYIFTGKYWEQKLTNDWSMCPQIY
;
A
#
# COMPACT_ATOMS: atom_id res chain seq x y z
N MET A 1 25.28 13.47 4.54
CA MET A 1 25.89 12.80 3.38
C MET A 1 26.64 13.81 2.54
N GLU A 2 25.96 14.84 2.01
CA GLU A 2 26.57 15.90 1.16
C GLU A 2 27.73 16.64 1.84
N VAL A 3 27.64 16.91 3.15
CA VAL A 3 28.70 17.56 3.95
C VAL A 3 29.78 16.59 4.45
N GLY A 4 29.80 15.34 3.98
CA GLY A 4 30.78 14.31 4.40
C GLY A 4 30.62 13.78 5.82
N ARG A 5 29.60 14.21 6.58
CA ARG A 5 29.24 13.67 7.91
C ARG A 5 28.47 12.35 7.77
N TRP A 6 29.17 11.27 7.45
CA TRP A 6 28.57 9.96 7.15
C TRP A 6 27.89 9.29 8.34
N ASP A 7 28.50 9.33 9.53
CA ASP A 7 27.92 8.68 10.72
C ASP A 7 26.59 9.31 11.16
N GLU A 8 26.50 10.64 11.10
CA GLU A 8 25.26 11.36 11.37
C GLU A 8 24.19 11.05 10.31
N ALA A 9 24.57 11.03 9.03
CA ALA A 9 23.66 10.67 7.95
C ALA A 9 23.14 9.23 8.10
N ASN A 10 23.98 8.29 8.53
CA ASN A 10 23.59 6.92 8.80
C ASN A 10 22.61 6.83 9.98
N ARG A 11 22.84 7.58 11.07
CA ARG A 11 21.88 7.65 12.19
C ARG A 11 20.53 8.21 11.73
N ALA A 12 20.53 9.31 10.99
CA ALA A 12 19.30 9.89 10.45
C ALA A 12 18.59 8.92 9.50
N LYS A 13 19.31 8.23 8.60
CA LYS A 13 18.76 7.19 7.72
C LYS A 13 18.00 6.11 8.51
N VAL A 14 18.61 5.57 9.56
CA VAL A 14 17.97 4.54 10.40
C VAL A 14 16.68 5.05 11.04
N GLN A 15 16.71 6.28 11.58
CA GLN A 15 15.53 6.89 12.19
C GLN A 15 14.38 7.07 11.19
N LEU A 16 14.66 7.59 9.99
CA LEU A 16 13.65 7.83 8.95
C LEU A 16 13.08 6.52 8.39
N GLU A 17 13.93 5.51 8.17
CA GLU A 17 13.46 4.19 7.73
C GLU A 17 12.56 3.55 8.79
N GLU A 18 12.90 3.66 10.07
CA GLU A 18 12.09 3.07 11.13
C GLU A 18 10.75 3.81 11.30
N LEU A 19 10.74 5.14 11.13
CA LEU A 19 9.51 5.93 11.07
C LEU A 19 8.59 5.47 9.93
N GLN A 20 9.16 5.26 8.74
CA GLN A 20 8.43 4.75 7.58
C GLN A 20 7.90 3.33 7.82
N ARG A 21 8.74 2.42 8.35
CA ARG A 21 8.33 1.04 8.68
C ARG A 21 7.21 1.03 9.72
N HIS A 22 7.32 1.88 10.75
CA HIS A 22 6.30 1.98 11.78
C HIS A 22 4.95 2.42 11.19
N ARG A 23 4.93 3.46 10.36
CA ARG A 23 3.72 3.91 9.66
C ARG A 23 3.10 2.80 8.81
N ARG A 24 3.91 2.08 8.03
CA ARG A 24 3.43 0.97 7.19
C ARG A 24 2.85 -0.18 8.03
N ARG A 25 3.50 -0.55 9.14
CA ARG A 25 2.98 -1.57 10.07
C ARG A 25 1.66 -1.14 10.73
N GLN A 26 1.53 0.12 11.12
CA GLN A 26 0.26 0.64 11.65
C GLN A 26 -0.87 0.50 10.63
N MET A 27 -0.65 0.95 9.39
CA MET A 27 -1.65 0.85 8.32
C MET A 27 -2.04 -0.62 8.05
N ALA A 28 -1.05 -1.52 7.99
CA ALA A 28 -1.31 -2.95 7.77
C ALA A 28 -2.15 -3.56 8.90
N ALA A 29 -1.84 -3.20 10.15
CA ALA A 29 -2.62 -3.62 11.31
C ALA A 29 -4.07 -3.09 11.28
N THR A 30 -4.26 -1.82 10.89
CA THR A 30 -5.62 -1.25 10.76
C THR A 30 -6.45 -1.97 9.69
N LEU A 31 -5.84 -2.30 8.55
CA LEU A 31 -6.49 -3.03 7.47
C LEU A 31 -6.85 -4.47 7.89
N ALA A 32 -5.92 -5.16 8.57
CA ALA A 32 -6.16 -6.49 9.12
C ALA A 32 -7.33 -6.47 10.13
N ALA A 33 -7.37 -5.48 11.02
CA ALA A 33 -8.46 -5.33 11.98
C ALA A 33 -9.82 -5.05 11.30
N GLN A 34 -9.84 -4.22 10.25
CA GLN A 34 -11.05 -3.96 9.46
C GLN A 34 -11.59 -5.24 8.81
N SER A 35 -10.70 -6.04 8.20
CA SER A 35 -11.09 -7.31 7.54
C SER A 35 -11.73 -8.31 8.52
N LEU A 36 -11.25 -8.39 9.76
CA LEU A 36 -11.84 -9.24 10.80
C LEU A 36 -13.24 -8.77 11.24
N ASN A 37 -13.51 -7.46 11.19
CA ASN A 37 -14.82 -6.90 11.55
C ASN A 37 -15.89 -7.12 10.48
N SER A 38 -15.52 -7.11 9.20
CA SER A 38 -16.44 -7.42 8.09
C SER A 38 -16.99 -8.85 8.16
N ASN A 39 -16.20 -9.82 8.60
CA ASN A 39 -16.61 -11.22 8.72
C ASN A 39 -17.62 -11.53 9.86
N LYS A 40 -17.92 -10.56 10.74
CA LYS A 40 -18.92 -10.74 11.81
C LYS A 40 -20.36 -10.41 11.40
N GLN A 41 -20.58 -9.82 10.22
CA GLN A 41 -21.90 -9.36 9.78
C GLN A 41 -22.61 -10.36 8.84
N ASP A 42 -21.91 -11.33 8.24
CA ASP A 42 -22.49 -12.28 7.27
C ASP A 42 -22.83 -13.67 7.85
N GLY A 43 -22.98 -13.77 9.17
CA GLY A 43 -23.12 -15.04 9.91
C GLY A 43 -24.52 -15.68 9.97
N LEU A 44 -25.47 -15.32 9.09
CA LEU A 44 -26.76 -15.99 8.96
C LEU A 44 -27.23 -15.93 7.51
N ASN A 45 -26.84 -16.89 6.66
CA ASN A 45 -27.74 -17.57 5.72
C ASN A 45 -27.05 -18.70 4.94
N ASN A 46 -27.77 -19.82 4.92
CA ASN A 46 -27.74 -20.98 4.02
C ASN A 46 -26.76 -22.15 4.24
N ILE A 47 -27.35 -23.15 4.89
CA ILE A 47 -27.12 -24.58 4.74
C ILE A 47 -27.54 -25.05 3.33
N HIS A 48 -26.83 -26.08 2.85
CA HIS A 48 -27.17 -27.08 1.80
C HIS A 48 -26.49 -26.90 0.43
N ASN A 49 -25.42 -27.65 0.20
CA ASN A 49 -25.49 -28.86 -0.64
C ASN A 49 -24.18 -29.66 -0.61
N LYS A 50 -24.35 -30.99 -0.59
CA LYS A 50 -23.31 -32.03 -0.64
C LYS A 50 -23.22 -32.55 -2.08
N SER A 51 -22.00 -32.79 -2.58
CA SER A 51 -21.54 -33.76 -3.60
C SER A 51 -20.42 -33.12 -4.43
N ASP A 52 -19.44 -33.79 -5.04
CA ASP A 52 -18.72 -35.04 -4.81
C ASP A 52 -17.45 -34.92 -5.73
N SER A 53 -16.47 -35.79 -5.53
CA SER A 53 -15.05 -35.76 -5.93
C SER A 53 -14.54 -35.51 -7.39
N SER A 54 -13.25 -35.09 -7.45
CA SER A 54 -12.11 -35.54 -8.33
C SER A 54 -11.48 -34.63 -9.43
N ILE A 55 -10.30 -34.06 -9.07
CA ILE A 55 -8.97 -33.82 -9.73
C ILE A 55 -8.88 -34.02 -11.28
N THR A 56 -8.25 -33.19 -12.15
CA THR A 56 -6.89 -32.57 -12.25
C THR A 56 -6.90 -31.43 -13.30
N GLU A 57 -6.22 -30.30 -13.11
CA GLU A 57 -4.91 -29.97 -13.74
C GLU A 57 -4.55 -28.48 -13.45
N GLU A 58 -3.26 -28.16 -13.55
CA GLU A 58 -2.51 -26.98 -13.10
C GLU A 58 -3.13 -25.58 -13.23
N CYS A 59 -3.16 -24.85 -12.10
CA CYS A 59 -2.85 -23.43 -11.99
C CYS A 59 -2.78 -23.10 -10.50
N TYR A 60 -1.75 -22.36 -10.07
CA TYR A 60 -1.36 -21.97 -8.71
C TYR A 60 -2.48 -21.22 -7.94
N ASN A 61 -3.58 -21.89 -7.64
CA ASN A 61 -4.62 -21.41 -6.75
C ASN A 61 -4.29 -21.83 -5.32
N THR A 62 -3.24 -21.22 -4.77
CA THR A 62 -3.12 -21.10 -3.31
C THR A 62 -4.13 -20.04 -2.88
N GLN A 63 -5.21 -20.47 -2.23
CA GLN A 63 -6.10 -19.58 -1.49
C GLN A 63 -5.26 -18.56 -0.70
N PRO A 64 -5.49 -17.23 -0.82
CA PRO A 64 -4.73 -16.27 -0.07
C PRO A 64 -5.18 -16.33 1.40
N SER A 65 -4.61 -17.29 2.14
CA SER A 65 -4.52 -17.17 3.59
C SER A 65 -3.84 -15.82 3.87
N PRO A 66 -4.43 -14.95 4.71
CA PRO A 66 -3.92 -13.60 4.90
C PRO A 66 -2.67 -13.64 5.78
N SER A 67 -1.56 -14.07 5.18
CA SER A 67 -0.22 -13.85 5.71
C SER A 67 0.02 -12.35 5.84
N VAL A 68 0.73 -11.93 6.88
CA VAL A 68 1.10 -10.53 7.16
C VAL A 68 1.75 -9.86 5.94
N SER A 69 2.40 -10.64 5.07
CA SER A 69 2.95 -10.18 3.78
C SER A 69 1.89 -9.53 2.87
N ASN A 70 0.69 -10.11 2.79
CA ASN A 70 -0.36 -9.61 1.90
C ASN A 70 -0.90 -8.25 2.34
N PHE A 71 -1.04 -8.02 3.65
CA PHE A 71 -1.54 -6.72 4.14
C PHE A 71 -0.54 -5.60 3.88
N LEU A 72 0.76 -5.89 3.95
CA LEU A 72 1.79 -4.90 3.69
C LEU A 72 1.83 -4.48 2.22
N ASP A 73 1.64 -5.44 1.29
CA ASP A 73 1.55 -5.17 -0.15
C ASP A 73 0.27 -4.39 -0.49
N VAL A 74 -0.85 -4.69 0.20
CA VAL A 74 -2.09 -3.91 0.05
C VAL A 74 -1.90 -2.48 0.54
N VAL A 75 -1.21 -2.28 1.67
CA VAL A 75 -0.90 -0.92 2.16
C VAL A 75 -0.07 -0.13 1.15
N ASP A 76 0.93 -0.77 0.54
CA ASP A 76 1.78 -0.11 -0.45
C ASP A 76 1.02 0.24 -1.72
N SER A 77 0.18 -0.67 -2.22
CA SER A 77 -0.64 -0.41 -3.40
C SER A 77 -1.74 0.64 -3.16
N GLN A 78 -2.18 0.82 -1.91
CA GLN A 78 -3.10 1.89 -1.52
C GLN A 78 -2.43 3.26 -1.39
N HIS A 79 -1.11 3.32 -1.21
CA HIS A 79 -0.41 4.59 -1.07
C HIS A 79 -0.43 5.38 -2.39
N LYS A 80 -1.06 6.55 -2.37
CA LYS A 80 -1.16 7.43 -3.54
C LYS A 80 -0.10 8.53 -3.47
N PRO A 81 0.74 8.71 -4.52
CA PRO A 81 1.67 9.82 -4.57
C PRO A 81 0.91 11.16 -4.66
N LEU A 82 1.45 12.20 -4.04
CA LEU A 82 0.77 13.48 -3.89
C LEU A 82 0.68 14.28 -5.21
N TRP A 83 1.73 14.19 -6.04
CA TRP A 83 1.90 15.03 -7.23
C TRP A 83 1.61 14.30 -8.54
N PHE A 84 1.27 13.00 -8.47
CA PHE A 84 1.07 12.14 -9.63
C PHE A 84 -0.22 11.34 -9.49
N THR A 85 -0.83 11.01 -10.62
CA THR A 85 -1.95 10.06 -10.73
C THR A 85 -1.48 8.80 -11.43
N LYS A 86 -1.99 7.65 -11.01
CA LYS A 86 -1.72 6.36 -11.66
C LYS A 86 -2.73 6.17 -12.77
N GLU A 87 -2.28 6.05 -14.02
CA GLU A 87 -3.12 5.87 -15.20
C GLU A 87 -2.54 4.80 -16.13
N ILE A 88 -3.37 4.20 -16.97
CA ILE A 88 -2.94 3.24 -17.98
C ILE A 88 -2.60 4.03 -19.24
N ASP A 89 -1.35 3.97 -19.68
CA ASP A 89 -0.95 4.57 -20.95
C ASP A 89 -1.65 3.83 -22.11
N GLN A 90 -2.36 4.59 -22.95
CA GLN A 90 -3.17 4.05 -24.04
C GLN A 90 -2.33 3.39 -25.15
N ILE A 91 -1.05 3.75 -25.26
CA ILE A 91 -0.15 3.21 -26.28
C ILE A 91 0.54 1.95 -25.77
N THR A 92 1.17 2.03 -24.60
CA THR A 92 1.93 0.90 -24.06
C THR A 92 1.10 -0.08 -23.25
N MET A 93 -0.15 0.26 -22.91
CA MET A 93 -1.06 -0.49 -22.03
C MET A 93 -0.44 -0.80 -20.65
N LYS A 94 0.50 0.04 -20.20
CA LYS A 94 1.18 -0.11 -18.91
C LYS A 94 0.73 0.97 -17.94
N GLU A 95 0.69 0.59 -16.67
CA GLU A 95 0.48 1.55 -15.58
C GLU A 95 1.66 2.53 -15.52
N THR A 96 1.34 3.81 -15.67
CA THR A 96 2.29 4.92 -15.64
C THR A 96 1.80 5.98 -14.67
N TYR A 97 2.72 6.75 -14.11
CA TYR A 97 2.40 7.90 -13.27
C TYR A 97 2.41 9.19 -14.09
N ILE A 98 1.26 9.85 -14.17
CA ILE A 98 1.07 11.11 -14.88
C ILE A 98 1.16 12.26 -13.90
N PHE A 99 1.92 13.28 -14.26
CA PHE A 99 2.10 14.47 -13.42
C PHE A 99 0.82 15.31 -13.37
N THR A 100 0.41 15.72 -12.17
CA THR A 100 -0.87 16.42 -11.95
C THR A 100 -0.82 17.94 -12.17
N GLY A 101 0.35 18.55 -12.35
CA GLY A 101 0.49 20.03 -12.41
C GLY A 101 0.56 20.72 -11.05
N LYS A 102 -0.06 20.14 -10.01
CA LYS A 102 -0.27 20.74 -8.68
C LYS A 102 1.01 21.21 -7.97
N TYR A 103 2.15 20.57 -8.22
CA TYR A 103 3.41 20.97 -7.60
C TYR A 103 3.75 22.44 -7.89
N TRP A 104 3.60 22.88 -9.15
CA TRP A 104 3.95 24.23 -9.54
C TRP A 104 2.95 25.26 -9.03
N GLU A 105 1.67 24.91 -8.99
CA GLU A 105 0.63 25.74 -8.38
C GLU A 105 0.97 26.04 -6.91
N GLN A 106 1.32 25.00 -6.16
CA GLN A 106 1.68 25.13 -4.75
C GLN A 106 3.02 25.81 -4.50
N LYS A 107 3.98 25.60 -5.42
CA LYS A 107 5.23 26.35 -5.38
C LYS A 107 5.02 27.84 -5.59
N LEU A 108 4.12 28.23 -6.49
CA LEU A 108 3.81 29.62 -6.78
C LEU A 108 3.11 30.31 -5.61
N THR A 109 2.19 29.61 -4.93
CA THR A 109 1.50 30.10 -3.72
C THR A 109 2.37 29.99 -2.46
N ASN A 110 3.46 29.22 -2.53
CA ASN A 110 4.30 28.84 -1.40
C ASN A 110 3.52 28.12 -0.27
N ASP A 111 2.47 27.38 -0.64
CA ASP A 111 1.68 26.58 0.29
C ASP A 111 2.11 25.11 0.22
N TRP A 112 2.72 24.62 1.29
CA TRP A 112 3.18 23.24 1.42
C TRP A 112 2.38 22.43 2.45
N SER A 113 1.22 22.93 2.87
CA SER A 113 0.37 22.30 3.91
C SER A 113 -0.05 20.87 3.57
N MET A 114 -0.13 20.53 2.28
CA MET A 114 -0.45 19.18 1.80
C MET A 114 0.72 18.18 1.89
N CYS A 115 1.96 18.62 2.12
CA CYS A 115 3.12 17.76 2.20
C CYS A 115 3.14 16.99 3.55
N PRO A 116 3.29 15.65 3.54
CA PRO A 116 3.43 14.90 4.77
C PRO A 116 4.79 15.18 5.43
N GLN A 117 4.82 15.20 6.77
CA GLN A 117 6.07 15.25 7.51
C GLN A 117 6.75 13.88 7.49
N ILE A 118 7.81 13.77 6.70
CA ILE A 118 8.58 12.51 6.51
C ILE A 118 10.02 12.61 7.00
N TYR A 119 10.43 13.77 7.52
CA TYR A 119 11.71 14.03 8.18
C TYR A 119 11.48 14.39 9.65
#